data_AF-A0A238Z4W9-F1
#
_entry.id   AF-A0A238Z4W9-F1
#
_cell.length_a   1.000
_cell.length_b   1.000
_cell.length_c   1.000
_cell.angle_alpha   90.00
_cell.angle_beta   90.00
_cell.angle_gamma   90.00
#
_symmetry.space_group_name_H-M   'P 1'
#
loop_
_entity.id
_entity.type
_entity.pdbx_description
1 polymer ?
#
loop_
_entity_poly.entity_id
_entity_poly.type
_entity_poly.pdbx_seq_one_letter_code
_entity_poly.pdbx_strand_id
1 'polypeptide(L)' 'MGHKTPADSDTISDGKLTELLAEAEGTTAEEIERGAAELDIAPPEEATVVDVDVDE' A
#
# COMPACT_ATOMS: atom_id res chain seq x y z
N MET A 1 -15.88 -18.48 -4.29
CA MET A 1 -16.39 -17.14 -3.94
C MET A 1 -15.53 -16.13 -4.68
N GLY A 2 -16.08 -15.45 -5.68
CA GLY A 2 -15.38 -14.35 -6.36
C GLY A 2 -15.67 -13.06 -5.61
N HIS A 3 -14.62 -12.32 -5.23
CA HIS A 3 -14.77 -10.99 -4.67
C HIS A 3 -15.38 -10.08 -5.75
N LYS A 4 -16.62 -9.62 -5.54
CA LYS A 4 -17.17 -8.51 -6.33
C LYS A 4 -16.39 -7.27 -5.89
N THR A 5 -15.45 -6.83 -6.69
CA THR A 5 -14.90 -5.48 -6.57
C THR A 5 -16.08 -4.50 -6.64
N PRO A 6 -16.28 -3.60 -5.66
CA PRO A 6 -17.30 -2.58 -5.78
C PRO A 6 -16.96 -1.77 -7.04
N ALA A 7 -17.86 -1.77 -8.02
CA ALA A 7 -17.57 -1.22 -9.35
C ALA A 7 -17.34 0.30 -9.37
N ASP A 8 -17.57 0.98 -8.23
CA ASP A 8 -17.67 2.45 -8.15
C ASP A 8 -17.06 3.06 -6.86
N SER A 9 -16.22 2.35 -6.11
CA SER A 9 -15.63 2.90 -4.87
C SER A 9 -14.19 3.38 -5.10
N ASP A 10 -14.00 4.69 -5.29
CA ASP A 10 -12.73 5.43 -5.16
C ASP A 10 -11.44 4.68 -5.57
N THR A 11 -11.50 3.91 -6.65
CA THR A 11 -10.31 3.22 -7.17
C THR A 11 -9.45 4.23 -7.90
N ILE A 12 -8.28 4.51 -7.34
CA ILE A 12 -7.26 5.31 -8.00
C ILE A 12 -6.34 4.42 -8.83
N SER A 13 -5.79 4.95 -9.91
CA SER A 13 -4.74 4.26 -10.65
C SER A 13 -3.42 4.25 -9.88
N ASP A 14 -2.55 3.31 -10.21
CA ASP A 14 -1.21 3.21 -9.60
C ASP A 14 -0.43 4.52 -9.74
N GLY A 15 -0.44 5.13 -10.94
CA GLY A 15 0.20 6.43 -11.14
C GLY A 15 -0.38 7.53 -10.24
N LYS A 16 -1.70 7.51 -9.97
CA LYS A 16 -2.31 8.48 -9.06
C LYS A 16 -1.95 8.20 -7.60
N LEU A 17 -1.83 6.93 -7.22
CA LEU A 17 -1.33 6.54 -5.89
C LEU A 17 0.11 7.03 -5.69
N THR A 18 1.00 6.81 -6.66
CA THR A 18 2.40 7.25 -6.60
C THR A 18 2.52 8.76 -6.43
N GLU A 19 1.72 9.55 -7.15
CA GLU A 19 1.66 11.02 -6.96
C GLU A 19 1.28 11.42 -5.53
N LEU A 20 0.25 10.78 -4.96
CA LEU A 20 -0.23 11.10 -3.62
C LEU A 20 0.80 10.74 -2.54
N LEU A 21 1.51 9.63 -2.71
CA LEU A 21 2.58 9.21 -1.81
C LEU A 21 3.77 10.18 -1.89
N ALA A 22 4.18 10.54 -3.10
CA ALA A 22 5.27 11.49 -3.32
C ALA A 22 4.98 12.85 -2.67
N GLU A 23 3.76 13.36 -2.80
CA GLU A 23 3.31 14.59 -2.15
C GLU A 23 3.33 14.47 -0.62
N ALA A 24 2.78 13.39 -0.06
CA ALA A 24 2.69 13.19 1.38
C ALA A 24 4.08 13.03 2.05
N GLU A 25 5.01 12.39 1.36
CA GLU A 25 6.38 12.18 1.83
C GLU A 25 7.31 13.36 1.52
N GLY A 26 6.95 14.22 0.56
CA GLY A 26 7.79 15.34 0.10
C GLY A 26 8.94 14.89 -0.80
N THR A 27 8.72 13.83 -1.59
CA THR A 27 9.69 13.19 -2.48
C THR A 27 9.17 13.18 -3.94
N THR A 28 9.91 12.57 -4.87
CA THR A 28 9.47 12.41 -6.27
C THR A 28 8.76 11.08 -6.52
N ALA A 29 7.89 11.04 -7.52
CA ALA A 29 7.23 9.80 -7.94
C ALA A 29 8.24 8.73 -8.36
N GLU A 30 9.31 9.11 -9.06
CA GLU A 30 10.39 8.20 -9.45
C GLU A 30 11.14 7.61 -8.24
N GLU A 31 11.28 8.37 -7.16
CA GLU A 31 11.88 7.89 -5.91
C GLU A 31 10.98 6.86 -5.22
N ILE A 32 9.65 7.08 -5.22
CA ILE A 32 8.66 6.12 -4.72
C ILE A 32 8.74 4.81 -5.52
N GLU A 33 8.64 4.87 -6.84
CA GLU A 33 8.66 3.67 -7.71
C GLU A 33 9.97 2.89 -7.56
N ARG A 34 11.11 3.59 -7.47
CA ARG A 34 12.40 2.95 -7.24
C ARG A 34 12.45 2.27 -5.87
N GLY A 35 11.99 2.95 -4.82
CA GLY A 35 11.92 2.38 -3.47
C GLY A 35 10.99 1.16 -3.40
N ALA A 36 9.85 1.20 -4.08
CA ALA A 36 8.92 0.08 -4.17
C ALA A 36 9.53 -1.14 -4.89
N ALA A 37 10.33 -0.92 -5.94
CA ALA A 37 11.03 -2.00 -6.63
C ALA A 37 12.18 -2.62 -5.82
N GLU A 38 12.78 -1.85 -4.90
CA GLU A 38 13.88 -2.29 -4.03
C GLU A 38 13.40 -2.91 -2.71
N LEU A 39 12.10 -2.77 -2.38
CA LEU A 39 11.49 -3.26 -1.15
C LEU A 39 11.48 -4.80 -1.11
N ASP A 40 12.21 -5.37 -0.16
CA ASP A 40 12.20 -6.79 0.13
C ASP A 40 11.00 -7.12 1.04
N ILE A 41 9.91 -7.60 0.46
CA ILE A 41 8.69 -7.96 1.18
C ILE A 41 8.75 -9.45 1.55
N ALA A 42 9.02 -9.71 2.83
CA ALA A 42 8.96 -11.06 3.39
C ALA A 42 7.58 -11.70 3.17
N PRO A 43 7.52 -13.03 2.99
CA PRO A 43 6.26 -13.71 2.78
C PRO A 43 5.36 -13.61 4.02
N PRO A 44 4.03 -13.70 3.88
CA PRO A 44 3.09 -13.55 5.00
C PRO A 44 3.33 -14.53 6.15
N GLU A 45 3.87 -15.72 5.86
CA GLU A 45 4.23 -16.73 6.86
C GLU A 45 5.32 -16.26 7.84
N GLU A 46 6.12 -15.27 7.43
CA GLU A 46 7.17 -14.64 8.23
C GLU A 46 6.71 -13.33 8.89
N ALA A 47 5.46 -12.90 8.65
CA ALA A 47 4.92 -11.68 9.24
C ALA A 47 4.70 -11.84 10.75
N THR A 48 5.09 -10.82 11.52
CA THR A 48 4.75 -10.75 12.94
C THR A 48 3.31 -10.26 13.10
N VAL A 49 2.44 -11.10 13.69
CA VAL A 49 1.09 -10.69 14.06
C VAL A 49 1.16 -9.85 15.34
N VAL A 50 0.68 -8.62 15.27
CA VAL A 50 0.52 -7.76 16.44
C VAL A 50 -0.92 -7.87 16.90
N ASP A 51 -1.15 -8.60 17.99
CA ASP A 51 -2.41 -8.54 18.72
C ASP A 51 -2.51 -7.16 19.36
N VAL A 52 -3.42 -6.32 18.86
CA VAL A 52 -3.78 -5.09 19.54
C VAL A 52 -4.81 -5.43 20.60
N ASP A 53 -4.42 -5.39 21.88
CA ASP A 53 -5.38 -5.39 22.98
C ASP A 53 -6.27 -4.14 22.82
N VAL A 54 -7.47 -4.32 22.27
CA VAL A 54 -8.48 -3.27 22.24
C VAL A 54 -9.12 -3.30 23.62
N ASP A 55 -8.74 -2.36 24.50
CA ASP A 55 -9.49 -2.14 25.74
C ASP A 55 -10.97 -1.89 25.37
N GLU A 56 -11.85 -2.82 25.77
CA GLU A 56 -13.32 -2.76 25.55
C GLU A 56 -14.02 -1.62 26.32
#